data_AF-A0A1Z4V7Q0-F1
#
_entry.id   AF-A0A1Z4V7Q0-F1
#
_cell.length_a   1.000
_cell.length_b   1.000
_cell.length_c   1.000
_cell.angle_alpha   90.00
_cell.angle_beta   90.00
_cell.angle_gamma   90.00
#
_symmetry.space_group_name_H-M   'P 1'
#
loop_
_entity.id
_entity.type
_entity.pdbx_description
1 polymer ?
#
loop_
_entity_poly.entity_id
_entity_poly.type
_entity_poly.pdbx_seq_one_letter_code
_entity_poly.pdbx_strand_id
1 'polypeptide(L)'
;MNLYFTRVNYTILTTTAIATIVISLPTSAADTVSTQKIAQIAKSTSVQINVGGDLTPGGSGVIIAKQGNTYTVLTANHVVCDDLGRAGKITCATDTTYSIRTNTGKDYPVKDIKVLQQTRNDPDLAIATFVATEDYPIATLGNSDQMVEGADVFVGGFPAVFDKVGSARDFAFTTGIVVSRASNAINGYGLIYDARTITGNSGGPVFDIAGRVVAIHGLADTSGKNKTETGVVVTQKTGFNAGIPINTFLATSEPIIKNTPIKKDNSSTSESPATRLNNPQSARDFYARGITKLDQYNYRDAAEDFTQAIKLDPKYIEAYFKRGYSYTWVSKHQEALTDFNQVIVLDPNYLDGYLNRGWSQILLQNDQAALEDFNRAIRLNPNYAAAYAHQGMAYVKLGKYQAALESSKQAIRLDPHNSYGYTIQADVFNNLKDYPAAIKVSTLAIIIDPDDFNAYINRAIAYTITGDYQNALADYQKSAEIFNRRYVQKSTSQVEEKPKPTSNSQAEAKPKLTSNSSTDANIELIKSWELINVSCTSGEKLVTIMIDGKQYCVNPRPSLTLKSYQYNRGTGRLEPFDANVELIKSWELTNVSCTSGEKLVTIMIDGKQYCVNPHPSLTLKSYKYNRGTGRLEPLV
;
A
#
# COMPACT_ATOMS: atom_id res chain seq x y z
N MET A 1 22.00 69.69 49.69
CA MET A 1 22.56 69.14 48.44
C MET A 1 21.49 68.21 47.85
N ASN A 2 20.37 68.78 47.42
CA ASN A 2 20.00 69.24 46.07
C ASN A 2 19.38 68.13 45.21
N LEU A 3 18.04 68.15 45.23
CA LEU A 3 17.11 67.51 44.29
C LEU A 3 17.07 68.32 42.98
N TYR A 4 16.91 67.63 41.84
CA TYR A 4 16.56 68.27 40.55
C TYR A 4 15.31 67.64 39.95
N PHE A 5 14.33 68.51 39.67
CA PHE A 5 13.10 68.28 38.92
C PHE A 5 13.29 68.69 37.46
N THR A 6 12.59 68.03 36.53
CA THR A 6 12.23 68.66 35.24
C THR A 6 10.85 68.22 34.75
N ARG A 7 10.19 69.19 34.09
CA ARG A 7 8.74 69.38 33.91
C ARG A 7 8.09 68.55 32.80
N VAL A 8 6.79 68.36 32.97
CA VAL A 8 5.79 67.85 32.02
C VAL A 8 5.17 69.01 31.24
N ASN A 9 4.87 68.81 29.95
CA ASN A 9 3.92 69.65 29.18
C ASN A 9 2.76 68.77 28.69
N TYR A 10 1.53 69.18 28.99
CA TYR A 10 0.29 68.56 28.53
C TYR A 10 -0.30 69.34 27.34
N THR A 11 -0.80 68.62 26.35
CA THR A 11 -1.79 69.12 25.39
C THR A 11 -3.01 68.20 25.43
N ILE A 12 -4.15 68.75 25.81
CA ILE A 12 -5.46 68.07 25.85
C ILE A 12 -6.10 68.20 24.46
N LEU A 13 -6.52 67.08 23.88
CA LEU A 13 -7.44 67.05 22.74
C LEU A 13 -8.50 65.98 23.00
N THR A 14 -9.74 66.45 23.10
CA THR A 14 -10.97 65.69 23.31
C THR A 14 -11.42 65.02 22.02
N THR A 15 -11.63 63.70 22.02
CA THR A 15 -12.36 63.02 20.95
C THR A 15 -13.30 61.94 21.50
N THR A 16 -14.58 62.16 21.23
CA THR A 16 -15.74 61.26 21.17
C THR A 16 -15.46 59.76 21.15
N ALA A 17 -16.01 59.05 22.14
CA ALA A 17 -16.09 57.59 22.17
C ALA A 17 -17.22 57.11 21.25
N ILE A 18 -16.87 56.46 20.14
CA ILE A 18 -17.78 55.60 19.39
C ILE A 18 -17.68 54.21 20.04
N ALA A 19 -18.71 53.83 20.80
CA ALA A 19 -18.82 52.47 21.33
C ALA A 19 -19.18 51.52 20.18
N THR A 20 -18.16 50.92 19.55
CA THR A 20 -18.35 49.74 18.71
C THR A 20 -18.73 48.56 19.60
N ILE A 21 -20.00 48.18 19.58
CA ILE A 21 -20.46 46.90 20.09
C ILE A 21 -19.89 45.82 19.17
N VAL A 22 -18.79 45.21 19.61
CA VAL A 22 -18.27 43.98 19.01
C VAL A 22 -19.21 42.87 19.45
N ILE A 23 -20.17 42.51 18.60
CA ILE A 23 -20.89 41.24 18.76
C ILE A 23 -19.88 40.16 18.41
N SER A 24 -19.19 39.64 19.43
CA SER A 24 -18.43 38.40 19.32
C SER A 24 -19.44 37.29 19.06
N LEU A 25 -19.67 36.97 17.78
CA LEU A 25 -20.28 35.71 17.41
C LEU A 25 -19.41 34.61 18.03
N PRO A 26 -19.99 33.66 18.79
CA PRO A 26 -19.22 32.53 19.28
C PRO A 26 -18.69 31.82 18.03
N THR A 27 -17.38 31.90 17.81
CA THR A 27 -16.70 30.97 16.92
C THR A 27 -17.03 29.60 17.46
N SER A 28 -17.76 28.80 16.68
CA SER A 28 -17.94 27.37 16.94
C SER A 28 -16.59 26.70 16.74
N ALA A 29 -15.69 26.87 17.70
CA ALA A 29 -14.64 25.91 17.97
C ALA A 29 -15.38 24.67 18.46
N ALA A 30 -15.77 23.81 17.53
CA ALA A 30 -16.09 22.45 17.87
C ALA A 30 -14.83 21.89 18.55
N ASP A 31 -14.89 21.72 19.87
CA ASP A 31 -13.78 21.31 20.72
C ASP A 31 -13.11 20.07 20.16
N THR A 32 -12.01 20.26 19.42
CA THR A 32 -11.09 19.17 19.12
C THR A 32 -10.60 18.66 20.46
N VAL A 33 -10.90 17.40 20.77
CA VAL A 33 -10.42 16.76 21.98
C VAL A 33 -8.90 16.81 21.92
N SER A 34 -8.25 17.49 22.87
CA SER A 34 -6.80 17.58 22.87
C SER A 34 -6.20 16.18 22.83
N THR A 35 -5.06 16.00 22.15
CA THR A 35 -4.40 14.69 22.06
C THR A 35 -4.15 14.06 23.45
N GLN A 36 -3.93 14.90 24.47
CA GLN A 36 -3.83 14.47 25.86
C GLN A 36 -5.12 13.84 26.38
N LYS A 37 -6.28 14.42 26.07
CA LYS A 37 -7.58 13.88 26.46
C LYS A 37 -7.91 12.60 25.69
N ILE A 38 -7.54 12.49 24.40
CA ILE A 38 -7.62 11.22 23.65
C ILE A 38 -6.73 10.16 24.31
N ALA A 39 -5.50 10.51 24.68
CA ALA A 39 -4.59 9.60 25.37
C ALA A 39 -5.14 9.12 26.73
N GLN A 40 -5.83 9.98 27.48
CA GLN A 40 -6.51 9.61 28.72
C GLN A 40 -7.67 8.65 28.48
N ILE A 41 -8.50 8.92 27.46
CA ILE A 41 -9.59 8.00 27.05
C ILE A 41 -8.98 6.64 26.66
N ALA A 42 -7.97 6.65 25.81
CA ALA A 42 -7.28 5.45 25.35
C ALA A 42 -6.71 4.65 26.52
N LYS A 43 -5.97 5.30 27.43
CA LYS A 43 -5.38 4.65 28.61
C LYS A 43 -6.43 4.06 29.54
N SER A 44 -7.55 4.74 29.73
CA SER A 44 -8.57 4.35 30.71
C SER A 44 -9.56 3.28 30.22
N THR A 45 -9.70 3.12 28.91
CA THR A 45 -10.63 2.16 28.28
C THR A 45 -9.92 0.94 27.69
N SER A 46 -8.61 1.03 27.45
CA SER A 46 -7.79 -0.10 26.99
C SER A 46 -7.47 -1.04 28.14
N VAL A 47 -7.41 -2.33 27.81
CA VAL A 47 -7.00 -3.39 28.73
C VAL A 47 -5.88 -4.20 28.12
N GLN A 48 -5.12 -4.84 28.99
CA GLN A 48 -4.10 -5.78 28.60
C GLN A 48 -4.67 -7.20 28.71
N ILE A 49 -4.45 -8.01 27.67
CA ILE A 49 -4.84 -9.42 27.67
C ILE A 49 -3.57 -10.26 27.78
N ASN A 50 -3.50 -11.07 28.83
CA ASN A 50 -2.36 -11.93 29.15
C ASN A 50 -2.76 -13.40 29.09
N VAL A 51 -1.79 -14.23 28.75
CA VAL A 51 -1.91 -15.70 28.69
C VAL A 51 -1.24 -16.30 29.91
N GLY A 52 -1.86 -17.29 30.54
CA GLY A 52 -1.29 -18.00 31.68
C GLY A 52 0.07 -18.63 31.35
N GLY A 53 1.06 -18.45 32.23
CA GLY A 53 2.42 -19.00 32.07
C GLY A 53 3.48 -18.02 31.56
N ASP A 54 3.16 -16.73 31.38
CA ASP A 54 4.08 -15.57 31.24
C ASP A 54 5.22 -15.64 30.19
N LEU A 55 5.12 -16.50 29.17
CA LEU A 55 6.14 -16.59 28.10
C LEU A 55 5.72 -16.00 26.75
N THR A 56 4.48 -15.51 26.62
CA THR A 56 3.99 -14.88 25.38
C THR A 56 3.91 -13.36 25.52
N PRO A 57 4.06 -12.59 24.43
CA PRO A 57 3.99 -11.13 24.49
C PRO A 57 2.60 -10.59 24.87
N GLY A 58 1.57 -11.45 24.91
CA GLY A 58 0.17 -11.09 25.11
C GLY A 58 -0.36 -10.12 24.05
N GLY A 59 -1.54 -9.56 24.32
CA GLY A 59 -2.16 -8.56 23.46
C GLY A 59 -2.86 -7.46 24.25
N SER A 60 -3.68 -6.70 23.55
CA SER A 60 -4.46 -5.58 24.04
C SER A 60 -5.93 -5.78 23.72
N GLY A 61 -6.80 -5.04 24.38
CA GLY A 61 -8.23 -5.00 24.09
C GLY A 61 -8.83 -3.66 24.51
N VAL A 62 -10.11 -3.46 24.22
CA VAL A 62 -10.86 -2.28 24.65
C VAL A 62 -12.19 -2.66 25.29
N ILE A 63 -12.53 -2.03 26.42
CA ILE A 63 -13.81 -2.21 27.09
C ILE A 63 -14.90 -1.49 26.30
N ILE A 64 -15.85 -2.24 25.74
CA ILE A 64 -16.91 -1.71 24.87
C ILE A 64 -18.29 -1.72 25.53
N ALA A 65 -18.47 -2.47 26.62
CA ALA A 65 -19.72 -2.50 27.36
C ALA A 65 -19.62 -3.10 28.76
N LYS A 66 -20.71 -2.95 29.53
CA LYS A 66 -20.94 -3.55 30.85
C LYS A 66 -22.40 -4.01 30.96
N GLN A 67 -22.62 -5.20 31.53
CA GLN A 67 -23.94 -5.69 31.98
C GLN A 67 -23.82 -6.26 33.40
N GLY A 68 -24.52 -5.66 34.37
CA GLY A 68 -24.28 -5.96 35.78
C GLY A 68 -22.80 -5.76 36.11
N ASN A 69 -22.15 -6.77 36.69
CA ASN A 69 -20.70 -6.75 36.96
C ASN A 69 -19.84 -7.35 35.82
N THR A 70 -20.45 -7.77 34.71
CA THR A 70 -19.73 -8.37 33.58
C THR A 70 -19.36 -7.30 32.57
N TYR A 71 -18.06 -7.19 32.26
CA TYR A 71 -17.51 -6.30 31.24
C TYR A 71 -17.20 -7.06 29.96
N THR A 72 -17.40 -6.38 28.83
CA THR A 72 -17.12 -6.90 27.48
C THR A 72 -15.93 -6.18 26.88
N VAL A 73 -14.95 -6.96 26.43
CA VAL A 73 -13.72 -6.49 25.78
C VAL A 73 -13.71 -6.95 24.34
N LEU A 74 -13.50 -6.01 23.41
CA LEU A 74 -13.25 -6.31 22.00
C LEU A 74 -11.74 -6.38 21.76
N THR A 75 -11.30 -7.38 20.99
CA THR A 75 -9.89 -7.65 20.67
C THR A 75 -9.77 -8.34 19.31
N ALA A 76 -8.55 -8.50 18.81
CA ALA A 76 -8.24 -9.37 17.69
C ALA A 76 -8.36 -10.86 18.09
N ASN A 77 -8.72 -11.74 17.17
CA ASN A 77 -8.89 -13.17 17.46
C ASN A 77 -7.57 -13.82 17.86
N HIS A 78 -6.48 -13.55 17.13
CA HIS A 78 -5.16 -14.10 17.44
C HIS A 78 -4.60 -13.69 18.82
N VAL A 79 -5.21 -12.72 19.52
CA VAL A 79 -4.83 -12.38 20.91
C VAL A 79 -5.35 -13.40 21.92
N VAL A 80 -6.46 -14.06 21.61
CA VAL A 80 -7.18 -14.98 22.51
C VAL A 80 -7.40 -16.38 21.92
N CYS A 81 -6.93 -16.61 20.70
CA CYS A 81 -7.02 -17.88 20.00
C CYS A 81 -6.00 -17.94 18.85
N ASP A 82 -4.88 -18.63 19.08
CA ASP A 82 -3.85 -18.90 18.07
C ASP A 82 -3.92 -20.37 17.64
N ASP A 83 -4.59 -20.68 16.53
CA ASP A 83 -4.11 -21.64 15.51
C ASP A 83 -5.05 -21.72 14.28
N LEU A 84 -4.48 -21.52 13.09
CA LEU A 84 -5.11 -21.84 11.81
C LEU A 84 -4.62 -23.20 11.36
N GLY A 85 -5.38 -24.26 11.68
CA GLY A 85 -5.06 -25.60 11.21
C GLY A 85 -4.90 -25.66 9.67
N ARG A 86 -4.15 -26.65 9.15
CA ARG A 86 -3.86 -26.82 7.71
C ARG A 86 -5.11 -26.90 6.80
N ALA A 87 -6.29 -27.12 7.38
CA ALA A 87 -7.58 -27.18 6.68
C ALA A 87 -8.39 -25.86 6.72
N GLY A 88 -7.84 -24.76 7.23
CA GLY A 88 -8.53 -23.46 7.27
C GLY A 88 -9.57 -23.29 8.40
N LYS A 89 -9.66 -24.27 9.32
CA LYS A 89 -10.49 -24.21 10.52
C LYS A 89 -9.71 -23.59 11.69
N ILE A 90 -10.31 -22.60 12.35
CA ILE A 90 -9.75 -21.98 13.56
C ILE A 90 -9.89 -22.95 14.73
N THR A 91 -8.78 -23.26 15.39
CA THR A 91 -8.74 -24.17 16.54
C THR A 91 -8.08 -23.46 17.71
N CYS A 92 -8.85 -23.17 18.75
CA CYS A 92 -8.32 -22.53 19.95
C CYS A 92 -7.78 -23.59 20.91
N ALA A 93 -6.63 -23.31 21.52
CA ALA A 93 -6.10 -24.12 22.61
C ALA A 93 -7.11 -24.17 23.77
N THR A 94 -7.49 -25.37 24.20
CA THR A 94 -8.51 -25.58 25.25
C THR A 94 -7.98 -25.41 26.66
N ASP A 95 -6.66 -25.53 26.83
CA ASP A 95 -6.01 -25.54 28.16
C ASP A 95 -5.34 -24.20 28.48
N THR A 96 -5.57 -23.19 27.63
CA THR A 96 -5.00 -21.86 27.77
C THR A 96 -5.93 -20.98 28.60
N THR A 97 -5.39 -20.45 29.70
CA THR A 97 -6.11 -19.46 30.52
C THR A 97 -5.70 -18.06 30.15
N TYR A 98 -6.66 -17.13 30.21
CA TYR A 98 -6.42 -15.72 29.92
C TYR A 98 -6.82 -14.85 31.11
N SER A 99 -6.10 -13.74 31.29
CA SER A 99 -6.45 -12.70 32.25
C SER A 99 -6.52 -11.33 31.59
N ILE A 100 -7.43 -10.50 32.09
CA ILE A 100 -7.57 -9.11 31.69
C ILE A 100 -7.01 -8.23 32.81
N ARG A 101 -5.97 -7.45 32.50
CA ARG A 101 -5.41 -6.43 33.38
C ARG A 101 -5.96 -5.07 32.98
N THR A 102 -6.57 -4.37 33.93
CA THR A 102 -7.21 -3.07 33.70
C THR A 102 -6.23 -1.91 33.85
N ASN A 103 -6.67 -0.70 33.52
CA ASN A 103 -5.87 0.53 33.63
C ASN A 103 -5.44 0.87 35.07
N THR A 104 -6.07 0.28 36.09
CA THR A 104 -5.68 0.39 37.51
C THR A 104 -4.60 -0.63 37.90
N GLY A 105 -4.23 -1.54 37.00
CA GLY A 105 -3.26 -2.60 37.24
C GLY A 105 -3.85 -3.84 37.93
N LYS A 106 -5.18 -3.98 37.99
CA LYS A 106 -5.84 -5.14 38.58
C LYS A 106 -6.11 -6.22 37.54
N ASP A 107 -5.79 -7.46 37.88
CA ASP A 107 -6.02 -8.62 37.02
C ASP A 107 -7.34 -9.32 37.35
N TYR A 108 -8.06 -9.72 36.31
CA TYR A 108 -9.28 -10.51 36.40
C TYR A 108 -9.16 -11.74 35.49
N PRO A 109 -9.62 -12.93 35.93
CA PRO A 109 -9.72 -14.06 35.03
C PRO A 109 -10.75 -13.75 33.94
N VAL A 110 -10.44 -14.16 32.70
CA VAL A 110 -11.41 -14.13 31.61
C VAL A 110 -12.51 -15.15 31.92
N LYS A 111 -13.76 -14.70 31.91
CA LYS A 111 -14.96 -15.51 32.17
C LYS A 111 -15.37 -16.32 30.95
N ASP A 112 -15.37 -15.69 29.78
CA ASP A 112 -15.79 -16.32 28.52
C ASP A 112 -15.10 -15.65 27.32
N ILE A 113 -14.84 -16.44 26.27
CA ILE A 113 -14.26 -16.00 25.00
C ILE A 113 -15.19 -16.43 23.86
N LYS A 114 -15.62 -15.45 23.07
CA LYS A 114 -16.39 -15.65 21.86
C LYS A 114 -15.53 -15.25 20.65
N VAL A 115 -15.06 -16.26 19.91
CA VAL A 115 -14.34 -16.07 18.65
C VAL A 115 -15.32 -15.73 17.53
N LEU A 116 -15.07 -14.61 16.83
CA LEU A 116 -15.90 -14.17 15.70
C LEU A 116 -15.36 -14.65 14.36
N GLN A 117 -14.04 -14.88 14.29
CA GLN A 117 -13.39 -15.42 13.11
C GLN A 117 -13.67 -16.93 13.01
N GLN A 118 -14.37 -17.40 11.97
CA GLN A 118 -14.66 -18.84 11.77
C GLN A 118 -13.78 -19.45 10.66
N THR A 119 -13.42 -18.64 9.67
CA THR A 119 -12.62 -18.97 8.49
C THR A 119 -11.55 -17.91 8.26
N ARG A 120 -10.61 -18.18 7.34
CA ARG A 120 -9.56 -17.22 6.90
C ARG A 120 -10.09 -15.98 6.15
N ASN A 121 -11.39 -15.90 5.88
CA ASN A 121 -11.98 -14.73 5.24
C ASN A 121 -12.81 -13.89 6.21
N ASP A 122 -13.08 -14.42 7.41
CA ASP A 122 -13.81 -13.68 8.43
C ASP A 122 -12.90 -12.66 9.12
N PRO A 123 -13.48 -11.58 9.68
CA PRO A 123 -12.73 -10.61 10.45
C PRO A 123 -11.98 -11.28 11.62
N ASP A 124 -10.68 -10.97 11.77
CA ASP A 124 -9.83 -11.43 12.88
C ASP A 124 -10.20 -10.71 14.19
N LEU A 125 -11.40 -11.00 14.70
CA LEU A 125 -11.99 -10.41 15.88
C LEU A 125 -12.43 -11.49 16.88
N ALA A 126 -12.34 -11.14 18.16
CA ALA A 126 -12.90 -11.92 19.25
C ALA A 126 -13.39 -11.01 20.37
N ILE A 127 -14.23 -11.58 21.22
CA ILE A 127 -14.79 -10.92 22.39
C ILE A 127 -14.36 -11.71 23.62
N ALA A 128 -13.85 -11.02 24.63
CA ALA A 128 -13.58 -11.58 25.94
C ALA A 128 -14.46 -10.89 26.99
N THR A 129 -14.85 -11.62 28.03
CA THR A 129 -15.58 -11.04 29.16
C THR A 129 -14.87 -11.28 30.49
N PHE A 130 -15.04 -10.36 31.44
CA PHE A 130 -14.55 -10.53 32.82
C PHE A 130 -15.55 -9.95 33.80
N VAL A 131 -15.47 -10.36 35.07
CA VAL A 131 -16.34 -9.87 36.14
C VAL A 131 -15.53 -8.99 37.07
N ALA A 132 -15.99 -7.75 37.26
CA ALA A 132 -15.36 -6.81 38.17
C ALA A 132 -16.39 -6.10 39.05
N THR A 133 -16.00 -5.86 40.30
CA THR A 133 -16.77 -5.05 41.26
C THR A 133 -16.45 -3.57 41.16
N GLU A 134 -15.29 -3.22 40.58
CA GLU A 134 -14.88 -1.85 40.30
C GLU A 134 -15.49 -1.33 39.00
N ASP A 135 -15.68 -0.01 38.94
CA ASP A 135 -16.20 0.66 37.76
C ASP A 135 -15.07 1.09 36.81
N TYR A 136 -15.02 0.46 35.64
CA TYR A 136 -14.12 0.83 34.55
C TYR A 136 -14.81 1.64 33.45
N PRO A 137 -14.12 2.65 32.87
CA PRO A 137 -14.62 3.39 31.72
C PRO A 137 -14.90 2.49 30.52
N ILE A 138 -15.98 2.83 29.80
CA ILE A 138 -16.42 2.13 28.59
C ILE A 138 -16.17 3.05 27.39
N ALA A 139 -15.46 2.54 26.38
CA ALA A 139 -15.19 3.27 25.16
C ALA A 139 -16.45 3.52 24.34
N THR A 140 -16.51 4.68 23.68
CA THR A 140 -17.52 4.97 22.66
C THR A 140 -17.03 4.47 21.31
N LEU A 141 -17.86 3.73 20.59
CA LEU A 141 -17.58 3.29 19.23
C LEU A 141 -18.00 4.37 18.24
N GLY A 142 -17.08 4.72 17.34
CA GLY A 142 -17.28 5.73 16.30
C GLY A 142 -17.82 5.14 15.00
N ASN A 143 -17.76 5.95 13.94
CA ASN A 143 -18.07 5.53 12.58
C ASN A 143 -16.78 5.39 11.75
N SER A 144 -16.37 4.15 11.46
CA SER A 144 -15.14 3.92 10.69
C SER A 144 -15.21 4.37 9.24
N ASP A 145 -16.40 4.65 8.69
CA ASP A 145 -16.54 5.11 7.30
C ASP A 145 -16.13 6.58 7.14
N GLN A 146 -16.04 7.34 8.24
CA GLN A 146 -15.51 8.70 8.26
C GLN A 146 -13.96 8.73 8.22
N MET A 147 -13.31 7.58 8.42
CA MET A 147 -11.85 7.47 8.45
C MET A 147 -11.28 7.34 7.03
N VAL A 148 -11.17 8.47 6.34
CA VAL A 148 -10.63 8.58 4.97
C VAL A 148 -9.13 8.87 4.97
N GLU A 149 -8.48 8.78 3.81
CA GLU A 149 -7.06 9.13 3.63
C GLU A 149 -6.76 10.52 4.21
N GLY A 150 -5.64 10.63 4.92
CA GLY A 150 -5.28 11.84 5.64
C GLY A 150 -5.97 12.01 7.00
N ALA A 151 -6.91 11.16 7.40
CA ALA A 151 -7.54 11.26 8.73
C ALA A 151 -6.55 10.89 9.84
N ASP A 152 -6.57 11.65 10.93
CA ASP A 152 -5.75 11.36 12.09
C ASP A 152 -6.27 10.16 12.87
N VAL A 153 -5.38 9.23 13.20
CA VAL A 153 -5.65 8.10 14.09
C VAL A 153 -4.74 8.10 15.30
N PHE A 154 -5.22 7.48 16.36
CA PHE A 154 -4.48 7.29 17.60
C PHE A 154 -4.60 5.84 18.04
N VAL A 155 -3.48 5.13 18.20
CA VAL A 155 -3.48 3.72 18.57
C VAL A 155 -3.07 3.59 20.04
N GLY A 156 -3.94 2.97 20.83
CA GLY A 156 -3.67 2.62 22.22
C GLY A 156 -3.43 1.12 22.37
N GLY A 157 -2.50 0.73 23.23
CA GLY A 157 -2.22 -0.68 23.49
C GLY A 157 -1.11 -0.90 24.51
N PHE A 158 -0.75 -2.16 24.71
CA PHE A 158 0.25 -2.62 25.68
C PHE A 158 1.40 -3.33 24.95
N PRO A 159 2.33 -2.60 24.33
CA PRO A 159 3.46 -3.20 23.64
C PRO A 159 4.36 -4.00 24.58
N ALA A 160 4.93 -5.09 24.05
CA ALA A 160 6.01 -5.83 24.67
C ALA A 160 7.37 -5.16 24.33
N VAL A 161 7.70 -4.07 25.03
CA VAL A 161 8.98 -3.34 24.87
C VAL A 161 9.99 -3.81 25.94
N PHE A 162 11.28 -3.86 25.62
CA PHE A 162 12.36 -4.16 26.57
C PHE A 162 12.17 -5.49 27.32
N ASP A 163 11.77 -6.54 26.61
CA ASP A 163 11.50 -7.88 27.15
C ASP A 163 10.39 -7.93 28.22
N LYS A 164 9.62 -6.85 28.40
CA LYS A 164 8.42 -6.84 29.23
C LYS A 164 7.35 -7.69 28.57
N VAL A 165 7.00 -8.78 29.23
CA VAL A 165 5.89 -9.68 28.88
C VAL A 165 4.89 -9.72 30.02
N GLY A 166 3.69 -10.23 29.76
CA GLY A 166 2.65 -10.31 30.79
C GLY A 166 2.44 -8.96 31.49
N SER A 167 2.11 -8.99 32.78
CA SER A 167 1.73 -7.82 33.59
C SER A 167 2.75 -6.67 33.66
N ALA A 168 4.00 -6.88 33.23
CA ALA A 168 5.04 -5.85 33.22
C ALA A 168 4.93 -4.84 32.07
N ARG A 169 4.09 -5.09 31.06
CA ARG A 169 3.91 -4.22 29.89
C ARG A 169 3.25 -2.89 30.25
N ASP A 170 3.81 -1.80 29.72
CA ASP A 170 3.27 -0.46 29.91
C ASP A 170 2.29 -0.10 28.80
N PHE A 171 1.31 0.76 29.13
CA PHE A 171 0.44 1.35 28.11
C PHE A 171 1.25 2.29 27.20
N ALA A 172 1.08 2.12 25.89
CA ALA A 172 1.60 3.02 24.88
C ALA A 172 0.46 3.66 24.09
N PHE A 173 0.74 4.88 23.64
CA PHE A 173 -0.16 5.69 22.84
C PHE A 173 0.63 6.28 21.69
N THR A 174 0.19 6.02 20.47
CA THR A 174 0.91 6.39 19.25
C THR A 174 -0.02 7.07 18.27
N THR A 175 0.50 8.05 17.55
CA THR A 175 -0.24 8.80 16.53
C THR A 175 0.09 8.27 15.15
N GLY A 176 -0.88 8.34 14.22
CA GLY A 176 -0.66 8.07 12.81
C GLY A 176 -1.72 8.73 11.94
N ILE A 177 -1.63 8.53 10.65
CA ILE A 177 -2.59 9.03 9.66
C ILE A 177 -3.08 7.85 8.83
N VAL A 178 -4.36 7.89 8.45
CA VAL A 178 -4.93 6.92 7.50
C VAL A 178 -4.28 7.14 6.13
N VAL A 179 -3.64 6.09 5.62
CA VAL A 179 -2.92 6.09 4.34
C VAL A 179 -3.81 5.56 3.23
N SER A 180 -4.58 4.52 3.52
CA SER A 180 -5.50 3.94 2.53
C SER A 180 -6.61 3.13 3.19
N ARG A 181 -7.62 2.81 2.39
CA ARG A 181 -8.68 1.86 2.76
C ARG A 181 -8.72 0.72 1.76
N ALA A 182 -8.56 -0.51 2.23
CA ALA A 182 -8.64 -1.68 1.36
C ALA A 182 -10.10 -1.99 1.03
N SER A 183 -10.44 -2.02 -0.26
CA SER A 183 -11.76 -2.45 -0.75
C SER A 183 -11.99 -3.95 -0.57
N ASN A 184 -10.92 -4.75 -0.64
CA ASN A 184 -10.92 -6.20 -0.39
C ASN A 184 -10.01 -6.52 0.80
N ALA A 185 -10.52 -6.29 2.01
CA ALA A 185 -9.76 -6.48 3.24
C ALA A 185 -9.60 -7.96 3.60
N ILE A 186 -8.37 -8.49 3.55
CA ILE A 186 -8.05 -9.84 4.04
C ILE A 186 -8.22 -9.86 5.56
N ASN A 187 -8.93 -10.86 6.11
CA ASN A 187 -9.26 -10.96 7.55
C ASN A 187 -9.92 -9.69 8.14
N GLY A 188 -10.59 -8.88 7.32
CA GLY A 188 -11.24 -7.65 7.73
C GLY A 188 -10.32 -6.44 7.96
N TYR A 189 -9.01 -6.56 7.72
CA TYR A 189 -8.04 -5.47 7.87
C TYR A 189 -8.16 -4.41 6.75
N GLY A 190 -9.14 -3.53 6.90
CA GLY A 190 -9.55 -2.56 5.88
C GLY A 190 -9.05 -1.13 6.07
N LEU A 191 -8.57 -0.77 7.27
CA LEU A 191 -8.09 0.58 7.57
C LEU A 191 -6.57 0.60 7.70
N ILE A 192 -5.86 1.20 6.75
CA ILE A 192 -4.39 1.23 6.71
C ILE A 192 -3.88 2.59 7.20
N TYR A 193 -2.91 2.59 8.10
CA TYR A 193 -2.37 3.82 8.70
C TYR A 193 -0.91 3.72 9.14
N ASP A 194 -0.26 4.87 9.26
CA ASP A 194 1.16 4.97 9.60
C ASP A 194 1.43 5.32 11.08
N ALA A 195 1.16 4.37 11.97
CA ALA A 195 1.44 4.51 13.40
C ALA A 195 2.58 3.61 13.88
N ARG A 196 3.46 4.10 14.76
CA ARG A 196 4.55 3.29 15.33
C ARG A 196 4.07 2.36 16.44
N THR A 197 3.33 1.29 16.13
CA THR A 197 3.00 0.25 17.13
C THR A 197 4.15 -0.77 17.25
N ILE A 198 4.08 -1.80 18.10
CA ILE A 198 4.94 -3.01 18.08
C ILE A 198 4.12 -4.22 18.57
N THR A 199 4.70 -5.43 18.62
CA THR A 199 4.04 -6.61 19.20
C THR A 199 3.46 -6.30 20.58
N GLY A 200 2.24 -6.78 20.83
CA GLY A 200 1.51 -6.54 22.07
C GLY A 200 0.41 -5.49 21.91
N ASN A 201 0.51 -4.62 20.90
CA ASN A 201 -0.57 -3.68 20.55
C ASN A 201 -1.76 -4.37 19.86
N SER A 202 -1.58 -5.58 19.30
CA SER A 202 -2.66 -6.31 18.65
C SER A 202 -3.88 -6.45 19.55
N GLY A 203 -5.06 -6.24 18.99
CA GLY A 203 -6.34 -6.14 19.69
C GLY A 203 -6.62 -4.78 20.33
N GLY A 204 -5.64 -3.88 20.34
CA GLY A 204 -5.78 -2.53 20.90
C GLY A 204 -6.69 -1.62 20.08
N PRO A 205 -7.35 -0.64 20.72
CA PRO A 205 -8.22 0.30 20.02
C PRO A 205 -7.45 1.33 19.19
N VAL A 206 -8.00 1.64 18.03
CA VAL A 206 -7.65 2.80 17.20
C VAL A 206 -8.75 3.85 17.35
N PHE A 207 -8.38 5.05 17.72
CA PHE A 207 -9.29 6.17 17.98
C PHE A 207 -9.22 7.23 16.88
N ASP A 208 -10.34 7.92 16.68
CA ASP A 208 -10.41 9.17 15.92
C ASP A 208 -10.10 10.40 16.81
N ILE A 209 -10.17 11.59 16.20
CA ILE A 209 -9.94 12.88 16.87
C ILE A 209 -10.98 13.26 17.94
N ALA A 210 -12.10 12.53 18.03
CA ALA A 210 -13.09 12.69 19.10
C ALA A 210 -12.87 11.69 20.25
N GLY A 211 -11.86 10.83 20.16
CA GLY A 211 -11.58 9.78 21.15
C GLY A 211 -12.54 8.59 21.06
N ARG A 212 -13.13 8.34 19.89
CA ARG A 212 -14.04 7.22 19.63
C ARG A 212 -13.28 6.10 18.93
N VAL A 213 -13.56 4.85 19.29
CA VAL A 213 -12.92 3.68 18.67
C VAL A 213 -13.45 3.49 17.26
N VAL A 214 -12.58 3.58 16.27
CA VAL A 214 -12.90 3.46 14.84
C VAL A 214 -12.27 2.22 14.19
N ALA A 215 -11.32 1.57 14.84
CA ALA A 215 -10.83 0.25 14.42
C ALA A 215 -10.21 -0.52 15.59
N ILE A 216 -10.00 -1.82 15.40
CA ILE A 216 -9.17 -2.67 16.25
C ILE A 216 -7.85 -2.92 15.52
N HIS A 217 -6.74 -2.51 16.13
CA HIS A 217 -5.40 -2.75 15.59
C HIS A 217 -5.08 -4.24 15.62
N GLY A 218 -4.47 -4.79 14.57
CA GLY A 218 -4.11 -6.21 14.62
C GLY A 218 -3.02 -6.65 13.66
N LEU A 219 -2.91 -6.03 12.48
CA LEU A 219 -1.72 -6.20 11.65
C LEU A 219 -0.85 -4.97 11.79
N ALA A 220 0.38 -5.20 12.19
CA ALA A 220 1.45 -4.30 11.79
C ALA A 220 2.18 -4.98 10.62
N ASP A 221 2.63 -4.19 9.65
CA ASP A 221 3.65 -4.69 8.73
C ASP A 221 4.87 -5.02 9.57
N THR A 222 5.09 -6.32 9.82
CA THR A 222 6.20 -6.79 10.64
C THR A 222 7.14 -7.57 9.76
N SER A 223 8.38 -7.08 9.66
CA SER A 223 9.51 -7.91 9.23
C SER A 223 10.02 -8.71 10.44
N GLY A 224 9.16 -9.59 10.97
CA GLY A 224 9.48 -10.53 12.05
C GLY A 224 9.88 -9.91 13.41
N LYS A 225 9.89 -10.76 14.45
CA LYS A 225 10.55 -10.48 15.74
C LYS A 225 11.93 -11.10 15.68
N ASN A 226 12.99 -10.29 15.77
CA ASN A 226 14.34 -10.80 15.61
C ASN A 226 15.18 -10.46 16.82
N LYS A 227 15.86 -11.47 17.39
CA LYS A 227 16.85 -11.28 18.45
C LYS A 227 18.13 -10.77 17.81
N THR A 228 18.57 -9.59 18.25
CA THR A 228 19.92 -9.07 17.99
C THR A 228 20.97 -9.92 18.73
N GLU A 229 22.24 -9.77 18.38
CA GLU A 229 23.36 -10.45 19.06
C GLU A 229 23.47 -10.08 20.56
N THR A 230 22.90 -8.94 20.98
CA THR A 230 22.80 -8.55 22.40
C THR A 230 21.62 -9.20 23.11
N GLY A 231 20.87 -10.07 22.43
CA GLY A 231 19.66 -10.73 22.93
C GLY A 231 18.39 -9.88 22.83
N VAL A 232 18.49 -8.61 22.40
CA VAL A 232 17.35 -7.69 22.33
C VAL A 232 16.44 -8.08 21.17
N VAL A 233 15.16 -8.32 21.46
CA VAL A 233 14.14 -8.56 20.44
C VAL A 233 13.74 -7.23 19.78
N VAL A 234 14.00 -7.10 18.49
CA VAL A 234 13.59 -5.96 17.68
C VAL A 234 12.43 -6.38 16.78
N THR A 235 11.33 -5.63 16.83
CA THR A 235 10.20 -5.75 15.90
C THR A 235 10.33 -4.64 14.87
N GLN A 236 10.51 -4.99 13.59
CA GLN A 236 10.69 -4.01 12.52
C GLN A 236 9.38 -3.75 11.79
N LYS A 237 9.14 -2.49 11.47
CA LYS A 237 7.95 -2.01 10.77
C LYS A 237 8.32 -1.17 9.57
N THR A 238 7.66 -1.43 8.45
CA THR A 238 7.76 -0.59 7.22
C THR A 238 7.06 0.77 7.38
N GLY A 239 6.45 1.01 8.54
CA GLY A 239 5.67 2.19 8.84
C GLY A 239 4.17 2.01 8.64
N PHE A 240 3.68 0.94 8.00
CA PHE A 240 2.24 0.72 7.80
C PHE A 240 1.64 -0.31 8.76
N ASN A 241 0.39 -0.08 9.13
CA ASN A 241 -0.40 -0.97 9.98
C ASN A 241 -1.79 -1.06 9.41
N ALA A 242 -2.49 -2.13 9.75
CA ALA A 242 -3.89 -2.30 9.44
C ALA A 242 -4.71 -2.54 10.71
N GLY A 243 -5.86 -1.89 10.76
CA GLY A 243 -6.91 -2.15 11.72
C GLY A 243 -8.17 -2.68 11.03
N ILE A 244 -8.94 -3.47 11.78
CA ILE A 244 -10.27 -3.90 11.38
C ILE A 244 -11.24 -2.76 11.68
N PRO A 245 -11.90 -2.15 10.67
CA PRO A 245 -12.84 -1.06 10.88
C PRO A 245 -13.93 -1.43 11.89
N ILE A 246 -14.29 -0.52 12.79
CA ILE A 246 -15.30 -0.83 13.83
C ILE A 246 -16.67 -1.15 13.24
N ASN A 247 -17.01 -0.60 12.06
CA ASN A 247 -18.25 -0.92 11.37
C ASN A 247 -18.29 -2.40 10.92
N THR A 248 -17.15 -3.04 10.71
CA THR A 248 -17.06 -4.50 10.45
C THR A 248 -17.57 -5.30 11.64
N PHE A 249 -17.19 -4.92 12.86
CA PHE A 249 -17.71 -5.53 14.09
C PHE A 249 -19.21 -5.25 14.25
N LEU A 250 -19.62 -3.98 14.11
CA LEU A 250 -21.00 -3.55 14.28
C LEU A 250 -21.99 -4.15 13.27
N ALA A 251 -21.51 -4.58 12.10
CA ALA A 251 -22.30 -5.25 11.08
C ALA A 251 -22.51 -6.75 11.34
N THR A 252 -21.81 -7.34 12.32
CA THR A 252 -22.01 -8.77 12.64
C THR A 252 -23.37 -9.01 13.29
N SER A 253 -23.90 -10.23 13.15
CA SER A 253 -25.19 -10.63 13.72
C SER A 253 -25.09 -11.11 15.18
N GLU A 254 -23.97 -10.84 15.86
CA GLU A 254 -23.68 -11.36 17.19
C GLU A 254 -24.70 -10.85 18.23
N PRO A 255 -25.33 -11.75 19.02
CA PRO A 255 -26.34 -11.36 20.01
C PRO A 255 -25.84 -10.31 21.00
N ILE A 256 -24.55 -10.36 21.36
CA ILE A 256 -23.95 -9.40 22.28
C ILE A 256 -23.98 -7.97 21.73
N ILE A 257 -23.99 -7.75 20.42
CA ILE A 257 -24.09 -6.41 19.83
C ILE A 257 -25.51 -5.85 19.93
N LYS A 258 -26.51 -6.73 19.88
CA LYS A 258 -27.93 -6.35 19.96
C LYS A 258 -28.41 -6.23 21.40
N ASN A 259 -27.91 -7.09 22.28
CA ASN A 259 -28.44 -7.28 23.63
C ASN A 259 -27.60 -6.56 24.70
N THR A 260 -26.50 -5.90 24.31
CA THR A 260 -25.63 -5.17 25.23
C THR A 260 -25.66 -3.67 24.93
N PRO A 261 -25.73 -2.79 25.95
CA PRO A 261 -25.69 -1.35 25.74
C PRO A 261 -24.28 -0.88 25.35
N ILE A 262 -23.97 -0.97 24.06
CA ILE A 262 -22.74 -0.42 23.47
C ILE A 262 -22.93 1.07 23.20
N LYS A 263 -22.00 1.90 23.69
CA LYS A 263 -21.99 3.33 23.40
C LYS A 263 -21.56 3.55 21.95
N LYS A 264 -22.41 4.20 21.14
CA LYS A 264 -22.12 4.53 19.75
C LYS A 264 -22.28 6.03 19.54
N ASP A 265 -21.38 6.63 18.79
CA ASP A 265 -21.46 8.02 18.35
C ASP A 265 -21.00 8.12 16.89
N ASN A 266 -21.96 8.34 16.00
CA ASN A 266 -21.73 8.46 14.56
C ASN A 266 -21.69 9.92 14.09
N SER A 267 -21.65 10.89 15.02
CA SER A 267 -21.56 12.30 14.67
C SER A 267 -20.33 12.55 13.79
N SER A 268 -20.46 13.41 12.79
CA SER A 268 -19.29 13.84 12.02
C SER A 268 -18.33 14.55 12.95
N THR A 269 -17.05 14.25 12.81
CA THR A 269 -16.03 15.14 13.35
C THR A 269 -16.09 16.47 12.57
N SER A 270 -15.77 17.58 13.23
CA SER A 270 -15.81 18.93 12.63
C SER A 270 -14.69 19.16 11.61
N GLU A 271 -13.74 18.24 11.50
CA GLU A 271 -12.53 18.38 10.71
C GLU A 271 -12.55 17.44 9.51
N SER A 272 -12.59 18.02 8.30
CA SER A 272 -12.39 17.28 7.05
C SER A 272 -10.89 17.15 6.79
N PRO A 273 -10.34 15.92 6.68
CA PRO A 273 -8.94 15.73 6.33
C PRO A 273 -8.55 16.46 5.05
N ALA A 274 -9.39 16.41 4.01
CA ALA A 274 -9.14 17.10 2.75
C ALA A 274 -9.01 18.62 2.94
N THR A 275 -9.89 19.23 3.74
CA THR A 275 -9.83 20.68 4.02
C THR A 275 -8.58 21.05 4.81
N ARG A 276 -8.23 20.25 5.83
CA ARG A 276 -7.01 20.42 6.63
C ARG A 276 -5.75 20.32 5.78
N LEU A 277 -5.67 19.29 4.92
CA LEU A 277 -4.50 19.09 4.04
C LEU A 277 -4.45 20.10 2.90
N ASN A 278 -5.56 20.73 2.49
CA ASN A 278 -5.51 21.85 1.56
C ASN A 278 -4.86 23.10 2.17
N ASN A 279 -4.86 23.24 3.50
CA ASN A 279 -4.24 24.35 4.22
C ASN A 279 -3.48 23.89 5.48
N PRO A 280 -2.36 23.17 5.35
CA PRO A 280 -1.65 22.59 6.48
C PRO A 280 -1.06 23.66 7.40
N GLN A 281 -1.19 23.49 8.70
CA GLN A 281 -0.71 24.43 9.72
C GLN A 281 0.30 23.81 10.69
N SER A 282 0.25 22.49 10.88
CA SER A 282 1.12 21.76 11.80
C SER A 282 2.14 20.87 11.06
N ALA A 283 3.20 20.47 11.78
CA ALA A 283 4.17 19.50 11.24
C ALA A 283 3.48 18.21 10.76
N ARG A 284 2.46 17.77 11.50
CA ARG A 284 1.64 16.59 11.18
C ARG A 284 0.81 16.80 9.91
N ASP A 285 0.23 17.98 9.68
CA ASP A 285 -0.56 18.26 8.47
C ASP A 285 0.33 18.25 7.23
N PHE A 286 1.49 18.90 7.32
CA PHE A 286 2.48 18.89 6.24
C PHE A 286 2.96 17.47 5.98
N TYR A 287 3.30 16.71 7.02
CA TYR A 287 3.68 15.30 6.87
C TYR A 287 2.55 14.48 6.21
N ALA A 288 1.31 14.59 6.69
CA ALA A 288 0.15 13.89 6.13
C ALA A 288 -0.06 14.19 4.64
N ARG A 289 -0.01 15.47 4.26
CA ARG A 289 -0.11 15.89 2.87
C ARG A 289 1.06 15.39 2.03
N GLY A 290 2.27 15.40 2.61
CA GLY A 290 3.47 14.83 2.02
C GLY A 290 3.32 13.34 1.72
N ILE A 291 2.73 12.56 2.64
CA ILE A 291 2.40 11.15 2.42
C ILE A 291 1.40 10.99 1.27
N THR A 292 0.30 11.76 1.28
CA THR A 292 -0.69 11.72 0.18
C THR A 292 -0.06 12.01 -1.19
N LYS A 293 0.86 12.98 -1.25
CA LYS A 293 1.63 13.29 -2.47
C LYS A 293 2.60 12.17 -2.85
N LEU A 294 3.25 11.54 -1.88
CA LEU A 294 4.15 10.41 -2.09
C LEU A 294 3.40 9.21 -2.68
N ASP A 295 2.18 8.92 -2.21
CA ASP A 295 1.31 7.87 -2.75
C ASP A 295 0.84 8.19 -4.19
N GLN A 296 0.73 9.48 -4.52
CA GLN A 296 0.51 9.99 -5.87
C GLN A 296 1.79 10.05 -6.72
N TYR A 297 2.94 9.56 -6.22
CA TYR A 297 4.24 9.61 -6.87
C TYR A 297 4.76 11.04 -7.14
N ASN A 298 4.16 12.05 -6.49
CA ASN A 298 4.56 13.45 -6.54
C ASN A 298 5.70 13.72 -5.56
N TYR A 299 6.84 13.06 -5.79
CA TYR A 299 7.98 13.03 -4.86
C TYR A 299 8.58 14.42 -4.57
N ARG A 300 8.60 15.33 -5.55
CA ARG A 300 9.12 16.70 -5.36
C ARG A 300 8.27 17.46 -4.34
N ASP A 301 6.97 17.54 -4.59
CA ASP A 301 6.04 18.26 -3.72
C ASP A 301 5.90 17.60 -2.35
N ALA A 302 6.02 16.26 -2.29
CA ALA A 302 6.08 15.53 -1.03
C ALA A 302 7.32 15.95 -0.22
N ALA A 303 8.49 16.06 -0.85
CA ALA A 303 9.71 16.50 -0.17
C ALA A 303 9.62 17.95 0.35
N GLU A 304 8.90 18.83 -0.34
CA GLU A 304 8.62 20.19 0.13
C GLU A 304 7.76 20.19 1.40
N ASP A 305 6.71 19.37 1.41
CA ASP A 305 5.84 19.21 2.57
C ASP A 305 6.60 18.61 3.76
N PHE A 306 7.39 17.56 3.55
CA PHE A 306 8.23 17.02 4.62
C PHE A 306 9.27 18.04 5.11
N THR A 307 9.75 18.93 4.24
CA THR A 307 10.62 20.04 4.65
C THR A 307 9.90 21.01 5.58
N GLN A 308 8.64 21.36 5.31
CA GLN A 308 7.85 22.18 6.23
C GLN A 308 7.56 21.44 7.54
N ALA A 309 7.28 20.13 7.47
CA ALA A 309 7.09 19.30 8.66
C ALA A 309 8.33 19.32 9.57
N ILE A 310 9.52 19.10 9.00
CA ILE A 310 10.81 19.15 9.71
C ILE A 310 11.10 20.55 10.26
N LYS A 311 10.74 21.61 9.54
CA LYS A 311 10.93 22.98 10.02
C LYS A 311 10.10 23.27 11.27
N LEU A 312 8.89 22.73 11.34
CA LEU A 312 7.98 22.89 12.48
C LEU A 312 8.33 21.93 13.63
N ASP A 313 8.78 20.72 13.32
CA ASP A 313 9.29 19.74 14.28
C ASP A 313 10.64 19.15 13.81
N PRO A 314 11.77 19.71 14.27
CA PRO A 314 13.10 19.24 13.89
C PRO A 314 13.47 17.84 14.38
N LYS A 315 12.64 17.21 15.23
CA LYS A 315 12.84 15.84 15.73
C LYS A 315 11.90 14.83 15.05
N TYR A 316 11.16 15.23 14.02
CA TYR A 316 10.22 14.37 13.32
C TYR A 316 10.94 13.35 12.41
N ILE A 317 11.29 12.20 13.00
CA ILE A 317 12.09 11.14 12.36
C ILE A 317 11.45 10.66 11.05
N GLU A 318 10.15 10.40 11.06
CA GLU A 318 9.41 9.91 9.91
C GLU A 318 9.41 10.92 8.76
N ALA A 319 9.37 12.23 9.05
CA ALA A 319 9.46 13.26 8.03
C ALA A 319 10.83 13.29 7.36
N TYR A 320 11.94 13.14 8.11
CA TYR A 320 13.27 12.96 7.51
C TYR A 320 13.33 11.71 6.65
N PHE A 321 12.86 10.57 7.17
CA PHE A 321 12.87 9.31 6.43
C PHE A 321 12.10 9.41 5.10
N LYS A 322 10.88 9.97 5.13
CA LYS A 322 10.03 10.10 3.94
C LYS A 322 10.56 11.16 2.97
N ARG A 323 11.19 12.23 3.48
CA ARG A 323 11.88 13.20 2.61
C ARG A 323 13.08 12.59 1.92
N GLY A 324 13.92 11.83 2.64
CA GLY A 324 15.04 11.11 2.07
C GLY A 324 14.60 10.07 1.02
N TYR A 325 13.50 9.37 1.28
CA TYR A 325 12.88 8.47 0.31
C TYR A 325 12.43 9.22 -0.95
N SER A 326 11.71 10.34 -0.81
CA SER A 326 11.34 11.20 -1.93
C SER A 326 12.55 11.73 -2.71
N TYR A 327 13.61 12.15 -2.02
CA TYR A 327 14.87 12.57 -2.64
C TYR A 327 15.54 11.46 -3.45
N THR A 328 15.48 10.21 -2.98
CA THR A 328 15.98 9.05 -3.73
C THR A 328 15.26 8.92 -5.08
N TRP A 329 13.94 9.06 -5.10
CA TRP A 329 13.13 8.96 -6.34
C TRP A 329 13.37 10.11 -7.32
N VAL A 330 13.68 11.31 -6.83
CA VAL A 330 14.01 12.45 -7.70
C VAL A 330 15.51 12.57 -7.99
N SER A 331 16.27 11.49 -7.76
CA SER A 331 17.71 11.39 -8.02
C SER A 331 18.59 12.38 -7.23
N LYS A 332 18.08 12.88 -6.10
CA LYS A 332 18.79 13.74 -5.14
C LYS A 332 19.46 12.90 -4.05
N HIS A 333 20.36 12.01 -4.47
CA HIS A 333 20.91 10.96 -3.60
C HIS A 333 21.77 11.51 -2.44
N GLN A 334 22.42 12.67 -2.62
CA GLN A 334 23.21 13.30 -1.57
C GLN A 334 22.32 13.91 -0.46
N GLU A 335 21.21 14.53 -0.85
CA GLU A 335 20.20 15.02 0.09
C GLU A 335 19.50 13.85 0.80
N ALA A 336 19.19 12.77 0.08
CA ALA A 336 18.65 11.55 0.67
C ALA A 336 19.59 10.96 1.73
N LEU A 337 20.88 10.84 1.41
CA LEU A 337 21.92 10.40 2.35
C LEU A 337 21.97 11.28 3.61
N THR A 338 21.82 12.59 3.46
CA THR A 338 21.79 13.54 4.59
C THR A 338 20.58 13.29 5.50
N ASP A 339 19.40 13.09 4.93
CA ASP A 339 18.19 12.80 5.69
C ASP A 339 18.25 11.44 6.38
N PHE A 340 18.73 10.39 5.71
CA PHE A 340 18.87 9.08 6.35
C PHE A 340 19.95 9.07 7.45
N ASN A 341 21.00 9.89 7.34
CA ASN A 341 21.92 10.13 8.45
C ASN A 341 21.19 10.72 9.65
N GLN A 342 20.34 11.72 9.43
CA GLN A 342 19.57 12.35 10.50
C GLN A 342 18.58 11.36 11.16
N VAL A 343 17.95 10.49 10.37
CA VAL A 343 17.12 9.39 10.91
C VAL A 343 17.92 8.52 11.88
N ILE A 344 19.12 8.10 11.49
CA ILE A 344 19.98 7.23 12.33
C ILE A 344 20.49 7.98 13.58
N VAL A 345 20.74 9.29 13.48
CA VAL A 345 21.11 10.12 14.64
C VAL A 345 19.96 10.20 15.64
N LEU A 346 18.72 10.35 15.17
CA LEU A 346 17.53 10.47 16.03
C LEU A 346 17.07 9.11 16.58
N ASP A 347 17.18 8.03 15.80
CA ASP A 347 16.90 6.66 16.22
C ASP A 347 17.97 5.69 15.65
N PRO A 348 19.02 5.38 16.44
CA PRO A 348 20.11 4.48 16.02
C PRO A 348 19.69 3.04 15.74
N ASN A 349 18.46 2.65 16.10
CA ASN A 349 17.89 1.33 15.86
C ASN A 349 16.88 1.34 14.70
N TYR A 350 16.74 2.46 13.99
CA TYR A 350 15.85 2.59 12.83
C TYR A 350 16.42 1.84 11.62
N LEU A 351 16.03 0.57 11.51
CA LEU A 351 16.64 -0.37 10.56
C LEU A 351 16.50 0.08 9.10
N ASP A 352 15.32 0.55 8.69
CA ASP A 352 15.07 1.03 7.33
C ASP A 352 15.93 2.26 6.99
N GLY A 353 16.40 2.98 8.01
CA GLY A 353 17.31 4.11 7.87
C GLY A 353 18.66 3.64 7.35
N TYR A 354 19.21 2.55 7.90
CA TYR A 354 20.45 1.95 7.38
C TYR A 354 20.26 1.36 5.99
N LEU A 355 19.15 0.66 5.72
CA LEU A 355 18.89 0.15 4.37
C LEU A 355 18.85 1.26 3.32
N ASN A 356 18.05 2.30 3.57
CA ASN A 356 17.86 3.36 2.58
C ASN A 356 19.10 4.27 2.48
N ARG A 357 19.86 4.42 3.57
CA ARG A 357 21.18 5.06 3.54
C ARG A 357 22.16 4.26 2.68
N GLY A 358 22.26 2.95 2.91
CA GLY A 358 23.11 2.06 2.13
C GLY A 358 22.71 2.05 0.66
N TRP A 359 21.42 2.04 0.36
CA TRP A 359 20.93 2.16 -1.02
C TRP A 359 21.31 3.49 -1.67
N SER A 360 21.16 4.61 -0.95
CA SER A 360 21.61 5.92 -1.42
C SER A 360 23.12 5.93 -1.68
N GLN A 361 23.90 5.23 -0.86
CA GLN A 361 25.34 5.08 -1.06
C GLN A 361 25.67 4.23 -2.30
N ILE A 362 24.94 3.15 -2.60
CA ILE A 362 25.08 2.41 -3.87
C ILE A 362 24.84 3.33 -5.07
N LEU A 363 23.79 4.16 -5.02
CA LEU A 363 23.47 5.12 -6.08
C LEU A 363 24.55 6.21 -6.25
N LEU A 364 25.27 6.51 -5.17
CA LEU A 364 26.44 7.40 -5.15
C LEU A 364 27.78 6.66 -5.41
N GLN A 365 27.74 5.36 -5.76
CA GLN A 365 28.91 4.50 -6.00
C GLN A 365 29.84 4.33 -4.78
N ASN A 366 29.31 4.55 -3.57
CA ASN A 366 29.99 4.34 -2.30
C ASN A 366 29.74 2.91 -1.78
N ASP A 367 30.05 1.90 -2.59
CA ASP A 367 29.61 0.51 -2.38
C ASP A 367 30.14 -0.11 -1.06
N GLN A 368 31.32 0.30 -0.62
CA GLN A 368 31.91 -0.16 0.64
C GLN A 368 31.15 0.40 1.86
N ALA A 369 30.77 1.68 1.84
CA ALA A 369 29.94 2.25 2.89
C ALA A 369 28.55 1.60 2.90
N ALA A 370 27.99 1.34 1.71
CA ALA A 370 26.69 0.68 1.58
C ALA A 370 26.72 -0.71 2.22
N LEU A 371 27.79 -1.47 1.97
CA LEU A 371 28.01 -2.76 2.61
C LEU A 371 28.04 -2.66 4.14
N GLU A 372 28.67 -1.63 4.71
CA GLU A 372 28.70 -1.41 6.16
C GLU A 372 27.30 -1.15 6.73
N ASP A 373 26.49 -0.39 6.00
CA ASP A 373 25.09 -0.11 6.35
C ASP A 373 24.21 -1.35 6.26
N PHE A 374 24.33 -2.15 5.20
CA PHE A 374 23.60 -3.42 5.08
C PHE A 374 24.05 -4.41 6.16
N ASN A 375 25.35 -4.46 6.48
CA ASN A 375 25.86 -5.25 7.60
C ASN A 375 25.29 -4.77 8.94
N ARG A 376 25.12 -3.46 9.13
CA ARG A 376 24.50 -2.91 10.33
C ARG A 376 23.02 -3.28 10.41
N ALA A 377 22.29 -3.19 9.30
CA ALA A 377 20.91 -3.67 9.20
C ALA A 377 20.81 -5.17 9.54
N ILE A 378 21.71 -6.01 9.03
CA ILE A 378 21.77 -7.45 9.35
C ILE A 378 22.08 -7.69 10.84
N ARG A 379 23.00 -6.92 11.45
CA ARG A 379 23.28 -7.03 12.89
C ARG A 379 22.08 -6.62 13.75
N LEU A 380 21.30 -5.64 13.30
CA LEU A 380 20.06 -5.23 13.96
C LEU A 380 18.95 -6.27 13.75
N ASN A 381 18.92 -6.95 12.60
CA ASN A 381 17.96 -8.00 12.29
C ASN A 381 18.58 -9.11 11.41
N PRO A 382 19.02 -10.22 12.01
CA PRO A 382 19.63 -11.33 11.28
C PRO A 382 18.70 -12.10 10.35
N ASN A 383 17.38 -11.90 10.43
CA ASN A 383 16.39 -12.54 9.57
C ASN A 383 15.80 -11.58 8.53
N TYR A 384 16.42 -10.42 8.33
CA TYR A 384 15.91 -9.46 7.37
C TYR A 384 16.38 -9.76 5.94
N ALA A 385 15.54 -10.49 5.19
CA ALA A 385 15.84 -10.95 3.84
C ALA A 385 16.31 -9.81 2.90
N ALA A 386 15.65 -8.65 2.96
CA ALA A 386 16.00 -7.49 2.12
C ALA A 386 17.43 -6.98 2.37
N ALA A 387 17.90 -6.98 3.63
CA ALA A 387 19.26 -6.56 3.93
C ALA A 387 20.32 -7.51 3.38
N TYR A 388 20.07 -8.83 3.37
CA TYR A 388 20.97 -9.77 2.70
C TYR A 388 20.94 -9.61 1.18
N ALA A 389 19.78 -9.34 0.58
CA ALA A 389 19.71 -9.09 -0.86
C ALA A 389 20.50 -7.82 -1.24
N HIS A 390 20.32 -6.72 -0.50
CA HIS A 390 21.10 -5.49 -0.70
C HIS A 390 22.60 -5.65 -0.40
N GLN A 391 22.95 -6.44 0.63
CA GLN A 391 24.34 -6.82 0.90
C GLN A 391 24.92 -7.60 -0.29
N GLY A 392 24.16 -8.54 -0.86
CA GLY A 392 24.55 -9.28 -2.05
C GLY A 392 24.81 -8.37 -3.25
N MET A 393 23.95 -7.38 -3.48
CA MET A 393 24.16 -6.36 -4.51
C MET A 393 25.43 -5.53 -4.26
N ALA A 394 25.69 -5.10 -3.03
CA ALA A 394 26.92 -4.39 -2.69
C ALA A 394 28.15 -5.27 -2.98
N TYR A 395 28.08 -6.56 -2.68
CA TYR A 395 29.14 -7.50 -3.04
C TYR A 395 29.30 -7.66 -4.55
N VAL A 396 28.23 -7.69 -5.35
CA VAL A 396 28.30 -7.69 -6.82
C VAL A 396 29.05 -6.45 -7.32
N LYS A 397 28.68 -5.26 -6.84
CA LYS A 397 29.34 -4.00 -7.21
C LYS A 397 30.82 -3.98 -6.85
N LEU A 398 31.18 -4.60 -5.72
CA LEU A 398 32.56 -4.76 -5.26
C LEU A 398 33.31 -5.93 -5.96
N GLY A 399 32.70 -6.64 -6.91
CA GLY A 399 33.29 -7.80 -7.59
C GLY A 399 33.46 -9.06 -6.71
N LYS A 400 32.85 -9.09 -5.52
CA LYS A 400 32.93 -10.18 -4.53
C LYS A 400 31.83 -11.21 -4.77
N TYR A 401 31.83 -11.85 -5.94
CA TYR A 401 30.76 -12.71 -6.42
C TYR A 401 30.42 -13.90 -5.51
N GLN A 402 31.42 -14.54 -4.88
CA GLN A 402 31.15 -15.65 -3.95
C GLN A 402 30.38 -15.17 -2.71
N ALA A 403 30.77 -14.02 -2.15
CA ALA A 403 30.05 -13.43 -1.01
C ALA A 403 28.64 -13.00 -1.41
N ALA A 404 28.47 -12.45 -2.62
CA ALA A 404 27.16 -12.12 -3.17
C ALA A 404 26.23 -13.34 -3.29
N LEU A 405 26.74 -14.49 -3.75
CA LEU A 405 25.97 -15.73 -3.81
C LEU A 405 25.53 -16.20 -2.43
N GLU A 406 26.39 -16.11 -1.41
CA GLU A 406 26.02 -16.52 -0.06
C GLU A 406 24.97 -15.60 0.56
N SER A 407 25.10 -14.28 0.37
CA SER A 407 24.09 -13.30 0.78
C SER A 407 22.76 -13.52 0.05
N SER A 408 22.78 -13.74 -1.26
CA SER A 408 21.59 -14.06 -2.06
C SER A 408 20.91 -15.35 -1.58
N LYS A 409 21.68 -16.43 -1.34
CA LYS A 409 21.15 -17.68 -0.78
C LYS A 409 20.50 -17.45 0.59
N GLN A 410 21.09 -16.62 1.44
CA GLN A 410 20.49 -16.29 2.74
C GLN A 410 19.20 -15.49 2.57
N ALA A 411 19.16 -14.51 1.66
CA ALA A 411 17.93 -13.77 1.35
C ALA A 411 16.81 -14.71 0.89
N ILE A 412 17.10 -15.64 -0.05
CA ILE A 412 16.16 -16.63 -0.56
C ILE A 412 15.70 -17.60 0.54
N ARG A 413 16.60 -18.04 1.43
CA ARG A 413 16.22 -18.90 2.56
C ARG A 413 15.24 -18.22 3.52
N LEU A 414 15.45 -16.92 3.76
CA LEU A 414 14.62 -16.13 4.67
C LEU A 414 13.27 -15.75 4.04
N ASP A 415 13.27 -15.43 2.74
CA ASP A 415 12.06 -15.12 1.98
C ASP A 415 12.11 -15.74 0.57
N PRO A 416 11.61 -16.97 0.39
CA PRO A 416 11.63 -17.66 -0.89
C PRO A 416 10.73 -17.02 -1.96
N HIS A 417 9.79 -16.14 -1.58
CA HIS A 417 8.85 -15.47 -2.48
C HIS A 417 9.29 -14.04 -2.84
N ASN A 418 10.47 -13.62 -2.40
CA ASN A 418 11.08 -12.37 -2.81
C ASN A 418 11.99 -12.59 -4.02
N SER A 419 11.58 -12.10 -5.19
CA SER A 419 12.31 -12.21 -6.46
C SER A 419 13.71 -11.59 -6.40
N TYR A 420 13.92 -10.57 -5.57
CA TYR A 420 15.16 -9.79 -5.56
C TYR A 420 16.39 -10.63 -5.21
N GLY A 421 16.26 -11.59 -4.28
CA GLY A 421 17.35 -12.52 -3.93
C GLY A 421 17.81 -13.36 -5.12
N TYR A 422 16.87 -13.82 -5.95
CA TYR A 422 17.15 -14.57 -7.19
C TYR A 422 17.76 -13.65 -8.25
N THR A 423 17.27 -12.41 -8.37
CA THR A 423 17.82 -11.40 -9.29
C THR A 423 19.29 -11.10 -9.00
N ILE A 424 19.69 -10.99 -7.73
CA ILE A 424 21.11 -10.86 -7.36
C ILE A 424 21.90 -12.10 -7.78
N GLN A 425 21.35 -13.30 -7.60
CA GLN A 425 22.03 -14.54 -8.00
C GLN A 425 22.24 -14.60 -9.52
N ALA A 426 21.23 -14.19 -10.31
CA ALA A 426 21.32 -14.14 -11.75
C ALA A 426 22.35 -13.12 -12.25
N ASP A 427 22.42 -11.95 -11.61
CA ASP A 427 23.45 -10.94 -11.88
C ASP A 427 24.87 -11.51 -11.61
N VAL A 428 25.05 -12.21 -10.49
CA VAL A 428 26.31 -12.92 -10.22
C VAL A 428 26.64 -13.93 -11.32
N PHE A 429 25.69 -14.77 -11.75
CA PHE A 429 25.94 -15.75 -12.79
C PHE A 429 26.27 -15.12 -14.15
N ASN A 430 25.65 -13.99 -14.51
CA ASN A 430 26.03 -13.21 -15.68
C ASN A 430 27.47 -12.71 -15.60
N ASN A 431 27.89 -12.19 -14.45
CA ASN A 431 29.27 -11.74 -14.22
C ASN A 431 30.27 -12.90 -14.25
N LEU A 432 29.90 -14.07 -13.73
CA LEU A 432 30.70 -15.30 -13.78
C LEU A 432 30.65 -16.01 -15.14
N LYS A 433 29.86 -15.49 -16.10
CA LYS A 433 29.64 -16.06 -17.43
C LYS A 433 28.98 -17.45 -17.43
N ASP A 434 28.29 -17.81 -16.34
CA ASP A 434 27.42 -18.99 -16.28
C ASP A 434 26.03 -18.62 -16.77
N TYR A 435 25.93 -18.39 -18.08
CA TYR A 435 24.68 -17.94 -18.73
C TYR A 435 23.53 -18.95 -18.57
N PRO A 436 23.74 -20.28 -18.62
CA PRO A 436 22.67 -21.25 -18.32
C PRO A 436 22.10 -21.10 -16.90
N ALA A 437 22.96 -20.91 -15.88
CA ALA A 437 22.50 -20.66 -14.52
C ALA A 437 21.78 -19.30 -14.39
N ALA A 438 22.30 -18.26 -15.05
CA ALA A 438 21.66 -16.94 -15.07
C ALA A 438 20.23 -17.02 -15.65
N ILE A 439 20.04 -17.70 -16.80
CA ILE A 439 18.72 -17.90 -17.43
C ILE A 439 17.77 -18.64 -16.48
N LYS A 440 18.23 -19.72 -15.85
CA LYS A 440 17.42 -20.52 -14.94
C LYS A 440 16.94 -19.68 -13.75
N VAL A 441 17.83 -18.96 -13.09
CA VAL A 441 17.49 -18.21 -11.88
C VAL A 441 16.68 -16.95 -12.19
N SER A 442 16.97 -16.23 -13.28
CA SER A 442 16.11 -15.14 -13.73
C SER A 442 14.70 -15.62 -14.07
N THR A 443 14.56 -16.82 -14.64
CA THR A 443 13.24 -17.40 -14.91
C THR A 443 12.48 -17.70 -13.62
N LEU A 444 13.15 -18.17 -12.57
CA LEU A 444 12.53 -18.34 -11.26
C LEU A 444 12.11 -16.98 -10.66
N ALA A 445 12.96 -15.96 -10.75
CA ALA A 445 12.63 -14.61 -10.30
C ALA A 445 11.37 -14.06 -10.99
N ILE A 446 11.22 -14.27 -12.30
CA ILE A 446 10.04 -13.87 -13.10
C ILE A 446 8.78 -14.68 -12.73
N ILE A 447 8.92 -15.97 -12.42
CA ILE A 447 7.79 -16.80 -11.95
C ILE A 447 7.28 -16.30 -10.60
N ILE A 448 8.20 -15.89 -9.73
CA ILE A 448 7.90 -15.38 -8.39
C ILE A 448 7.29 -13.97 -8.48
N ASP A 449 7.91 -13.08 -9.25
CA ASP A 449 7.44 -11.73 -9.50
C ASP A 449 7.49 -11.41 -11.00
N PRO A 450 6.34 -11.54 -11.70
CA PRO A 450 6.24 -11.18 -13.12
C PRO A 450 6.51 -9.71 -13.43
N ASP A 451 6.58 -8.85 -12.41
CA ASP A 451 6.88 -7.41 -12.52
C ASP A 451 8.32 -7.05 -12.12
N ASP A 452 9.20 -8.03 -11.85
CA ASP A 452 10.63 -7.80 -11.63
C ASP A 452 11.36 -7.55 -12.96
N PHE A 453 11.42 -6.29 -13.38
CA PHE A 453 12.09 -5.89 -14.62
C PHE A 453 13.60 -6.21 -14.62
N ASN A 454 14.27 -6.28 -13.47
CA ASN A 454 15.71 -6.62 -13.42
C ASN A 454 15.95 -8.10 -13.72
N ALA A 455 15.03 -8.98 -13.34
CA ALA A 455 15.09 -10.39 -13.71
C ALA A 455 15.02 -10.58 -15.24
N TYR A 456 14.13 -9.84 -15.92
CA TYR A 456 14.07 -9.80 -17.38
C TYR A 456 15.37 -9.28 -17.99
N ILE A 457 15.95 -8.19 -17.46
CA ILE A 457 17.25 -7.66 -17.93
C ILE A 457 18.34 -8.73 -17.80
N ASN A 458 18.45 -9.37 -16.64
CA ASN A 458 19.48 -10.38 -16.40
C ASN A 458 19.33 -11.58 -17.35
N ARG A 459 18.10 -12.02 -17.63
CA ARG A 459 17.86 -13.10 -18.60
C ARG A 459 18.15 -12.66 -20.04
N ALA A 460 17.78 -11.44 -20.40
CA ALA A 460 18.04 -10.86 -21.71
C ALA A 460 19.55 -10.74 -21.99
N ILE A 461 20.33 -10.33 -20.99
CA ILE A 461 21.80 -10.28 -21.07
C ILE A 461 22.35 -11.68 -21.38
N ALA A 462 21.93 -12.70 -20.62
CA ALA A 462 22.38 -14.07 -20.84
C ALA A 462 22.01 -14.57 -22.25
N TYR A 463 20.77 -14.37 -22.69
CA TYR A 463 20.32 -14.74 -24.03
C TYR A 463 21.10 -14.02 -25.14
N THR A 464 21.40 -12.74 -24.94
CA THR A 464 22.20 -11.94 -25.90
C THR A 464 23.57 -12.59 -26.11
N ILE A 465 24.24 -12.98 -25.02
CA ILE A 465 25.58 -13.57 -25.10
C ILE A 465 25.54 -14.99 -25.68
N THR A 466 24.48 -15.77 -25.41
CA THR A 466 24.32 -17.11 -25.98
C THR A 466 23.78 -17.13 -27.41
N GLY A 467 23.51 -15.97 -28.02
CA GLY A 467 23.03 -15.84 -29.40
C GLY A 467 21.53 -16.05 -29.59
N ASP A 468 20.75 -16.11 -28.50
CA ASP A 468 19.28 -16.20 -28.54
C ASP A 468 18.66 -14.81 -28.58
N TYR A 469 18.86 -14.13 -29.71
CA TYR A 469 18.44 -12.73 -29.87
C TYR A 469 16.92 -12.55 -29.83
N GLN A 470 16.15 -13.58 -30.18
CA GLN A 470 14.69 -13.52 -30.16
C GLN A 470 14.17 -13.41 -28.72
N ASN A 471 14.64 -14.29 -27.83
CA ASN A 471 14.23 -14.25 -26.43
C ASN A 471 14.85 -13.06 -25.69
N ALA A 472 16.08 -12.65 -26.04
CA ALA A 472 16.68 -11.43 -25.50
C ALA A 472 15.83 -10.19 -25.82
N LEU A 473 15.40 -10.02 -27.08
CA LEU A 473 14.57 -8.89 -27.49
C LEU A 473 13.23 -8.87 -26.74
N ALA A 474 12.58 -10.03 -26.61
CA ALA A 474 11.32 -10.15 -25.88
C ALA A 474 11.46 -9.73 -24.41
N ASP A 475 12.53 -10.19 -23.74
CA ASP A 475 12.79 -9.85 -22.34
C ASP A 475 13.15 -8.36 -22.15
N TYR A 476 13.96 -7.77 -23.04
CA TYR A 476 14.22 -6.32 -23.00
C TYR A 476 12.96 -5.49 -23.22
N GLN A 477 12.11 -5.90 -24.18
CA GLN A 477 10.82 -5.25 -24.41
C GLN A 477 9.91 -5.34 -23.18
N LYS A 478 9.85 -6.51 -22.54
CA LYS A 478 9.03 -6.69 -21.34
C LYS A 478 9.54 -5.88 -20.16
N SER A 479 10.85 -5.86 -19.94
CA SER A 479 11.49 -5.00 -18.93
C SER A 479 11.15 -3.53 -19.17
N ALA A 480 11.24 -3.05 -20.42
CA ALA A 480 10.92 -1.67 -20.77
C ALA A 480 9.42 -1.34 -20.57
N GLU A 481 8.53 -2.27 -20.91
CA GLU A 481 7.08 -2.14 -20.66
C GLU A 481 6.80 -1.97 -19.16
N ILE A 482 7.36 -2.86 -18.32
CA ILE A 482 7.21 -2.83 -16.86
C ILE A 482 7.76 -1.50 -16.30
N PHE A 483 8.96 -1.12 -16.72
CA PHE A 483 9.60 0.12 -16.29
C PHE A 483 8.75 1.34 -16.67
N ASN A 484 8.27 1.42 -17.91
CA ASN A 484 7.44 2.53 -18.38
C ASN A 484 6.10 2.63 -17.64
N ARG A 485 5.44 1.49 -17.40
CA ARG A 485 4.20 1.42 -16.63
C ARG A 485 4.39 1.88 -15.19
N ARG A 486 5.53 1.53 -14.57
CA ARG A 486 5.79 1.79 -13.15
C ARG A 486 6.38 3.18 -12.89
N TYR A 487 7.20 3.69 -13.80
CA TYR A 487 8.04 4.88 -13.55
C TYR A 487 7.81 6.05 -14.51
N VAL A 488 7.26 5.83 -15.72
CA VAL A 488 7.15 6.88 -16.74
C VAL A 488 5.71 7.40 -16.90
N GLN A 489 4.72 6.52 -17.12
CA GLN A 489 3.35 6.98 -17.42
C GLN A 489 2.64 7.66 -16.24
N LYS A 490 2.98 7.31 -14.98
CA LYS A 490 2.43 8.01 -13.80
C LYS A 490 3.04 9.40 -13.58
N SER A 491 4.27 9.64 -14.04
CA SER A 491 4.97 10.93 -13.92
C SER A 491 4.44 12.00 -14.89
N THR A 492 3.81 11.62 -16.00
CA THR A 492 3.34 12.56 -17.05
C THR A 492 1.98 13.21 -16.76
N SER A 493 1.31 12.85 -15.66
CA SER A 493 -0.02 13.35 -15.30
C SER A 493 -0.04 14.76 -14.67
N GLN A 494 1.12 15.42 -14.51
CA GLN A 494 1.27 16.64 -13.68
C GLN A 494 2.13 17.74 -14.34
N VAL A 495 2.37 17.71 -15.65
CA VAL A 495 2.98 18.86 -16.35
C VAL A 495 1.90 19.60 -17.12
N GLU A 496 1.22 20.53 -16.44
CA GLU A 496 0.60 21.66 -17.14
C GLU A 496 1.73 22.51 -17.73
N GLU A 497 2.01 22.34 -19.03
CA GLU A 497 2.85 23.28 -19.76
C GLU A 497 2.15 24.65 -19.78
N LYS A 498 2.76 25.63 -19.10
CA LYS A 498 2.43 27.05 -19.33
C LYS A 498 2.66 27.37 -20.81
N PRO A 499 1.71 28.03 -21.49
CA PRO A 499 1.86 28.32 -22.91
C PRO A 499 2.94 29.38 -23.11
N LYS A 500 3.91 29.10 -24.00
CA LYS A 500 4.75 30.12 -24.63
C LYS A 500 4.35 30.32 -26.10
N PRO A 501 4.57 31.51 -26.65
CA PRO A 501 3.82 32.03 -27.79
C PRO A 501 4.30 31.48 -29.13
N THR A 502 3.36 31.50 -30.07
CA THR A 502 3.44 31.13 -31.48
C THR A 502 4.46 31.93 -32.31
N SER A 503 5.13 31.26 -33.24
CA SER A 503 5.49 31.83 -34.54
C SER A 503 5.70 30.74 -35.61
N ASN A 504 5.03 30.92 -36.75
CA ASN A 504 5.04 30.10 -37.98
C ASN A 504 6.39 30.06 -38.71
N SER A 505 6.69 28.96 -39.43
CA SER A 505 6.76 28.95 -40.91
C SER A 505 7.28 27.63 -41.53
N GLN A 506 6.43 27.03 -42.38
CA GLN A 506 6.64 26.41 -43.71
C GLN A 506 7.72 25.33 -44.01
N ALA A 507 7.16 24.14 -44.32
CA ALA A 507 7.47 23.03 -45.25
C ALA A 507 8.67 23.05 -46.24
N GLU A 508 9.27 21.86 -46.46
CA GLU A 508 9.26 21.16 -47.79
C GLU A 508 9.78 19.69 -47.79
N ALA A 509 9.02 18.84 -48.52
CA ALA A 509 9.28 17.61 -49.33
C ALA A 509 10.12 16.36 -48.89
N LYS A 510 9.48 15.18 -49.09
CA LYS A 510 9.92 13.74 -48.97
C LYS A 510 10.71 13.23 -50.21
N PRO A 511 11.32 11.99 -50.21
CA PRO A 511 10.59 10.78 -50.66
C PRO A 511 10.95 9.40 -50.04
N LYS A 512 9.89 8.59 -49.84
CA LYS A 512 9.66 7.13 -50.04
C LYS A 512 10.70 6.04 -49.67
N LEU A 513 10.21 5.03 -48.93
CA LEU A 513 10.19 3.63 -49.38
C LEU A 513 9.04 2.80 -48.77
N THR A 514 8.45 1.99 -49.64
CA THR A 514 7.33 1.02 -49.62
C THR A 514 7.65 -0.28 -48.85
N SER A 515 6.77 -1.25 -48.55
CA SER A 515 5.32 -1.45 -48.41
C SER A 515 5.10 -2.91 -47.94
N ASN A 516 3.93 -3.20 -47.35
CA ASN A 516 3.08 -4.42 -47.47
C ASN A 516 2.47 -4.84 -46.11
N SER A 517 1.22 -5.27 -45.96
CA SER A 517 -0.11 -5.04 -46.57
C SER A 517 -1.05 -6.02 -45.87
N SER A 518 -2.21 -5.60 -45.36
CA SER A 518 -3.34 -6.50 -45.08
C SER A 518 -4.54 -6.10 -45.95
N THR A 519 -5.27 -7.11 -46.42
CA THR A 519 -6.28 -7.04 -47.47
C THR A 519 -7.68 -6.82 -46.90
N ASP A 520 -8.17 -5.58 -46.98
CA ASP A 520 -9.58 -5.24 -47.21
C ASP A 520 -9.63 -3.82 -47.77
N ALA A 521 -10.17 -3.62 -48.98
CA ALA A 521 -10.10 -2.34 -49.69
C ALA A 521 -10.89 -1.21 -49.00
N ASN A 522 -11.75 -1.57 -48.04
CA ASN A 522 -12.60 -0.67 -47.29
C ASN A 522 -12.11 -0.37 -45.87
N ILE A 523 -11.04 -1.01 -45.41
CA ILE A 523 -10.54 -0.89 -44.05
C ILE A 523 -9.11 -0.37 -44.09
N GLU A 524 -8.88 0.76 -43.42
CA GLU A 524 -7.56 1.37 -43.32
C GLU A 524 -7.06 1.30 -41.88
N LEU A 525 -5.86 0.75 -41.71
CA LEU A 525 -5.22 0.62 -40.40
C LEU A 525 -4.59 1.96 -40.01
N ILE A 526 -5.08 2.56 -38.94
CA ILE A 526 -4.62 3.87 -38.47
C ILE A 526 -3.76 3.67 -37.23
N LYS A 527 -2.48 4.01 -37.35
CA LYS A 527 -1.50 3.85 -36.26
C LYS A 527 -1.59 4.95 -35.20
N SER A 528 -2.18 6.10 -35.54
CA SER A 528 -2.38 7.24 -34.64
C SER A 528 -3.44 8.18 -35.19
N TRP A 529 -4.24 8.79 -34.32
CA TRP A 529 -5.25 9.78 -34.67
C TRP A 529 -5.33 10.85 -33.57
N GLU A 530 -5.88 12.02 -33.89
CA GLU A 530 -6.04 13.14 -32.96
C GLU A 530 -7.50 13.62 -32.97
N LEU A 531 -8.10 13.80 -31.78
CA LEU A 531 -9.48 14.29 -31.62
C LEU A 531 -9.49 15.81 -31.71
N ILE A 532 -10.28 16.37 -32.64
CA ILE A 532 -10.47 17.82 -32.73
C ILE A 532 -11.94 18.12 -32.53
N ASN A 533 -12.27 18.92 -31.51
CA ASN A 533 -13.64 19.34 -31.25
C ASN A 533 -14.04 20.48 -32.21
N VAL A 534 -14.46 20.12 -33.42
CA VAL A 534 -15.13 21.04 -34.36
C VAL A 534 -16.47 20.46 -34.74
N SER A 535 -17.51 21.30 -34.67
CA SER A 535 -18.89 20.93 -34.97
C SER A 535 -19.03 20.45 -36.42
N CYS A 536 -19.32 19.16 -36.60
CA CYS A 536 -19.80 18.63 -37.87
C CYS A 536 -21.19 19.20 -38.15
N THR A 537 -21.48 19.58 -39.40
CA THR A 537 -22.72 20.28 -39.79
C THR A 537 -23.98 19.41 -39.84
N SER A 538 -23.90 18.12 -39.48
CA SER A 538 -25.07 17.25 -39.35
C SER A 538 -25.49 17.13 -37.89
N GLY A 539 -26.80 17.19 -37.63
CA GLY A 539 -27.39 17.14 -36.29
C GLY A 539 -27.22 15.83 -35.50
N GLU A 540 -26.24 14.99 -35.87
CA GLU A 540 -25.82 13.81 -35.12
C GLU A 540 -24.58 14.13 -34.27
N LYS A 541 -24.42 13.50 -33.10
CA LYS A 541 -23.24 13.66 -32.23
C LYS A 541 -22.01 13.00 -32.86
N LEU A 542 -21.43 13.63 -33.87
CA LEU A 542 -20.19 13.21 -34.51
C LEU A 542 -19.00 13.97 -33.92
N VAL A 543 -17.84 13.32 -33.90
CA VAL A 543 -16.56 13.94 -33.55
C VAL A 543 -15.67 14.02 -34.78
N THR A 544 -14.91 15.10 -34.88
CA THR A 544 -13.92 15.26 -35.94
C THR A 544 -12.61 14.61 -35.52
N ILE A 545 -12.01 13.82 -36.41
CA ILE A 545 -10.65 13.29 -36.26
C ILE A 545 -9.78 13.65 -37.45
N MET A 546 -8.48 13.78 -37.20
CA MET A 546 -7.48 13.92 -38.25
C MET A 546 -6.77 12.61 -38.50
N ILE A 547 -6.71 12.19 -39.76
CA ILE A 547 -5.99 11.01 -40.23
C ILE A 547 -5.08 11.46 -41.36
N ASP A 548 -3.76 11.34 -41.18
CA ASP A 548 -2.74 11.73 -42.16
C ASP A 548 -2.94 13.15 -42.75
N GLY A 549 -3.36 14.09 -41.91
CA GLY A 549 -3.59 15.48 -42.30
C GLY A 549 -4.93 15.76 -42.98
N LYS A 550 -5.83 14.78 -43.07
CA LYS A 550 -7.19 14.94 -43.59
C LYS A 550 -8.24 14.80 -42.49
N GLN A 551 -9.28 15.62 -42.56
CA GLN A 551 -10.35 15.69 -41.57
C GLN A 551 -11.49 14.74 -41.90
N TYR A 552 -11.96 13.98 -40.91
CA TYR A 552 -13.08 13.05 -41.04
C TYR A 552 -14.06 13.22 -39.88
N CYS A 553 -15.37 13.21 -40.16
CA CYS A 553 -16.41 13.17 -39.12
C CYS A 553 -16.79 11.71 -38.85
N VAL A 554 -16.68 11.27 -37.60
CA VAL A 554 -16.95 9.88 -37.18
C VAL A 554 -17.84 9.83 -35.95
N ASN A 555 -18.57 8.73 -35.79
CA ASN A 555 -19.44 8.53 -34.63
C ASN A 555 -18.62 7.97 -33.44
N PRO A 556 -18.52 8.66 -32.29
CA PRO A 556 -17.66 8.25 -31.19
C PRO A 556 -18.23 7.03 -30.45
N ARG A 557 -17.37 6.05 -30.11
CA ARG A 557 -17.72 5.01 -29.12
C ARG A 557 -17.37 5.47 -27.69
N PRO A 558 -18.04 4.93 -26.65
CA PRO A 558 -17.84 5.32 -25.25
C PRO A 558 -16.42 5.09 -24.68
N SER A 559 -15.60 4.27 -25.34
CA SER A 559 -14.32 3.78 -24.82
C SER A 559 -13.14 4.10 -25.76
N LEU A 560 -12.95 5.37 -26.10
CA LEU A 560 -11.82 5.87 -26.91
C LEU A 560 -10.50 5.96 -26.09
N THR A 561 -10.14 4.90 -25.36
CA THR A 561 -8.95 4.88 -24.49
C THR A 561 -7.72 4.23 -25.14
N LEU A 562 -7.85 3.62 -26.32
CA LEU A 562 -6.75 2.99 -27.06
C LEU A 562 -6.18 3.96 -28.13
N LYS A 563 -4.89 3.85 -28.45
CA LYS A 563 -4.25 4.72 -29.47
C LYS A 563 -4.18 4.11 -30.87
N SER A 564 -4.72 2.90 -31.05
CA SER A 564 -4.64 2.12 -32.30
C SER A 564 -6.00 1.51 -32.64
N TYR A 565 -6.56 1.94 -33.78
CA TYR A 565 -7.89 1.55 -34.29
C TYR A 565 -7.81 1.33 -35.81
N GLN A 566 -8.76 0.58 -36.35
CA GLN A 566 -8.99 0.51 -37.80
C GLN A 566 -10.21 1.35 -38.18
N TYR A 567 -10.15 2.04 -39.33
CA TYR A 567 -11.27 2.81 -39.85
C TYR A 567 -11.96 2.06 -40.99
N ASN A 568 -13.26 1.83 -40.82
CA ASN A 568 -14.09 1.16 -41.82
C ASN A 568 -14.83 2.20 -42.67
N ARG A 569 -14.42 2.35 -43.93
CA ARG A 569 -14.98 3.32 -44.88
C ARG A 569 -16.40 2.98 -45.32
N GLY A 570 -16.82 1.72 -45.21
CA GLY A 570 -18.18 1.29 -45.53
C GLY A 570 -19.20 1.65 -44.45
N THR A 571 -18.78 1.69 -43.18
CA THR A 571 -19.66 1.99 -42.03
C THR A 571 -19.42 3.37 -41.41
N GLY A 572 -18.32 4.04 -41.77
CA GLY A 572 -17.94 5.35 -41.24
C GLY A 572 -17.51 5.32 -39.76
N ARG A 573 -17.07 4.16 -39.25
CA ARG A 573 -16.79 3.94 -37.82
C ARG A 573 -15.33 3.52 -37.56
N LEU A 574 -14.84 3.89 -36.37
CA LEU A 574 -13.58 3.40 -35.81
C LEU A 574 -13.82 2.13 -34.99
N GLU A 575 -12.99 1.10 -35.20
CA GLU A 575 -13.07 -0.20 -34.53
C GLU A 575 -11.73 -0.57 -33.88
N PRO A 576 -11.72 -1.18 -32.68
CA PRO A 576 -10.49 -1.57 -32.00
C PRO A 576 -9.77 -2.69 -32.76
N PHE A 577 -8.44 -2.64 -32.80
CA PHE A 577 -7.60 -3.68 -33.39
C PHE A 577 -7.19 -4.70 -32.32
N ASP A 578 -7.57 -5.98 -32.45
CA ASP A 578 -7.22 -7.05 -31.49
C ASP A 578 -6.59 -8.26 -32.21
N ALA A 579 -5.41 -8.68 -31.78
CA ALA A 579 -4.58 -9.70 -32.43
C ALA A 579 -4.75 -11.12 -31.85
N ASN A 580 -5.66 -11.34 -30.89
CA ASN A 580 -5.73 -12.59 -30.11
C ASN A 580 -6.96 -13.49 -30.36
N VAL A 581 -7.73 -13.28 -31.43
CA VAL A 581 -8.98 -14.05 -31.69
C VAL A 581 -8.92 -14.81 -33.01
N GLU A 582 -9.29 -16.09 -33.00
CA GLU A 582 -9.32 -16.95 -34.19
C GLU A 582 -10.74 -17.53 -34.41
N LEU A 583 -11.21 -17.47 -35.65
CA LEU A 583 -12.57 -17.86 -36.03
C LEU A 583 -12.59 -19.30 -36.56
N ILE A 584 -13.27 -20.22 -35.86
CA ILE A 584 -13.39 -21.62 -36.28
C ILE A 584 -14.55 -21.76 -37.27
N LYS A 585 -14.26 -22.27 -38.47
CA LYS A 585 -15.24 -22.39 -39.58
C LYS A 585 -15.95 -23.74 -39.66
N SER A 586 -15.47 -24.80 -39.01
CA SER A 586 -16.15 -26.09 -38.88
C SER A 586 -15.65 -26.89 -37.67
N TRP A 587 -16.50 -27.73 -37.09
CA TRP A 587 -16.17 -28.61 -35.97
C TRP A 587 -17.04 -29.88 -35.99
N GLU A 588 -16.59 -30.96 -35.35
CA GLU A 588 -17.31 -32.24 -35.25
C GLU A 588 -17.29 -32.76 -33.80
N LEU A 589 -18.45 -33.17 -33.26
CA LEU A 589 -18.56 -33.69 -31.89
C LEU A 589 -18.27 -35.20 -31.88
N THR A 590 -17.24 -35.65 -31.18
CA THR A 590 -17.03 -37.10 -30.94
C THR A 590 -16.95 -37.39 -29.44
N ASN A 591 -17.76 -38.35 -28.97
CA ASN A 591 -17.80 -38.77 -27.57
C ASN A 591 -16.76 -39.87 -27.33
N VAL A 592 -15.63 -39.52 -26.71
CA VAL A 592 -14.76 -40.52 -26.06
C VAL A 592 -14.13 -39.92 -24.80
N SER A 593 -14.07 -40.73 -23.75
CA SER A 593 -13.57 -40.41 -22.41
C SER A 593 -12.14 -39.88 -22.45
N CYS A 594 -11.98 -38.60 -22.10
CA CYS A 594 -10.70 -38.02 -21.72
C CYS A 594 -10.37 -38.51 -20.30
N THR A 595 -9.12 -38.87 -20.04
CA THR A 595 -8.65 -39.60 -18.84
C THR A 595 -8.73 -38.83 -17.51
N SER A 596 -9.33 -37.65 -17.48
CA SER A 596 -9.72 -36.94 -16.28
C SER A 596 -11.24 -36.98 -16.16
N GLY A 597 -11.79 -37.41 -15.02
CA GLY A 597 -13.23 -37.66 -14.77
C GLY A 597 -14.21 -36.47 -14.93
N GLU A 598 -13.88 -35.47 -15.75
CA GLU A 598 -14.78 -34.41 -16.19
C GLU A 598 -15.35 -34.75 -17.58
N LYS A 599 -16.62 -34.41 -17.82
CA LYS A 599 -17.29 -34.58 -19.13
C LYS A 599 -16.73 -33.56 -20.13
N LEU A 600 -15.58 -33.84 -20.72
CA LEU A 600 -14.95 -33.04 -21.77
C LEU A 600 -15.40 -33.50 -23.16
N VAL A 601 -15.46 -32.57 -24.11
CA VAL A 601 -15.67 -32.86 -25.54
C VAL A 601 -14.40 -32.58 -26.32
N THR A 602 -14.13 -33.43 -27.29
CA THR A 602 -13.01 -33.27 -28.20
C THR A 602 -13.46 -32.50 -29.43
N ILE A 603 -12.69 -31.47 -29.81
CA ILE A 603 -12.87 -30.74 -31.07
C ILE A 603 -11.58 -30.78 -31.89
N MET A 604 -11.71 -30.76 -33.22
CA MET A 604 -10.59 -30.69 -34.15
C MET A 604 -10.48 -29.28 -34.73
N ILE A 605 -9.30 -28.67 -34.63
CA ILE A 605 -8.98 -27.37 -35.23
C ILE A 605 -7.69 -27.54 -36.03
N ASP A 606 -7.73 -27.30 -37.34
CA ASP A 606 -6.60 -27.43 -38.26
C ASP A 606 -5.84 -28.77 -38.14
N GLY A 607 -6.60 -29.87 -38.04
CA GLY A 607 -6.06 -31.22 -37.93
C GLY A 607 -5.44 -31.56 -36.57
N LYS A 608 -5.51 -30.66 -35.58
CA LYS A 608 -5.07 -30.89 -34.21
C LYS A 608 -6.25 -31.06 -33.27
N GLN A 609 -6.12 -32.02 -32.35
CA GLN A 609 -7.15 -32.40 -31.40
C GLN A 609 -7.04 -31.59 -30.11
N TYR A 610 -8.15 -31.01 -29.66
CA TYR A 610 -8.23 -30.22 -28.43
C TYR A 610 -9.37 -30.71 -27.54
N CYS A 611 -9.09 -30.86 -26.25
CA CYS A 611 -10.10 -31.19 -25.24
C CYS A 611 -10.62 -29.89 -24.62
N VAL A 612 -11.95 -29.67 -24.67
CA VAL A 612 -12.57 -28.44 -24.18
C VAL A 612 -13.78 -28.74 -23.29
N ASN A 613 -14.07 -27.83 -22.37
CA ASN A 613 -15.26 -27.90 -21.54
C ASN A 613 -16.52 -27.62 -22.39
N PRO A 614 -17.53 -28.52 -22.43
CA PRO A 614 -18.75 -28.28 -23.19
C PRO A 614 -19.51 -27.07 -22.63
N HIS A 615 -19.91 -26.15 -23.50
CA HIS A 615 -20.85 -25.10 -23.13
C HIS A 615 -22.25 -25.71 -22.93
N PRO A 616 -23.06 -25.25 -21.95
CA PRO A 616 -24.40 -25.78 -21.70
C PRO A 616 -25.43 -25.68 -22.85
N SER A 617 -25.08 -25.05 -23.98
CA SER A 617 -26.02 -24.54 -24.99
C SER A 617 -25.72 -25.01 -26.41
N LEU A 618 -25.11 -26.19 -26.58
CA LEU A 618 -24.60 -26.74 -27.87
C LEU A 618 -25.67 -27.03 -28.95
N THR A 619 -26.54 -26.06 -29.27
CA THR A 619 -27.62 -26.13 -30.27
C THR A 619 -27.43 -25.16 -31.44
N LEU A 620 -26.38 -24.32 -31.44
CA LEU A 620 -26.08 -23.33 -32.47
C LEU A 620 -24.93 -23.77 -33.41
N LYS A 621 -24.97 -23.34 -34.68
CA LYS A 621 -24.07 -23.84 -35.74
C LYS A 621 -22.67 -23.20 -35.79
N SER A 622 -22.38 -22.16 -34.99
CA SER A 622 -21.11 -21.42 -35.08
C SER A 622 -20.67 -20.79 -33.75
N TYR A 623 -19.40 -21.00 -33.38
CA TYR A 623 -18.77 -20.55 -32.13
C TYR A 623 -17.35 -20.02 -32.41
N LYS A 624 -16.83 -19.15 -31.54
CA LYS A 624 -15.42 -18.74 -31.52
C LYS A 624 -14.69 -19.42 -30.35
N TYR A 625 -13.43 -19.78 -30.53
CA TYR A 625 -12.60 -20.35 -29.47
C TYR A 625 -11.68 -19.29 -28.88
N ASN A 626 -11.81 -19.07 -27.59
CA ASN A 626 -11.00 -18.11 -26.86
C ASN A 626 -9.79 -18.83 -26.25
N ARG A 627 -8.62 -18.64 -26.84
CA ARG A 627 -7.36 -19.27 -26.40
C ARG A 627 -6.92 -18.81 -25.00
N GLY A 628 -7.34 -17.62 -24.56
CA GLY A 628 -7.03 -17.10 -23.21
C GLY A 628 -7.89 -17.73 -22.11
N THR A 629 -9.10 -18.18 -22.43
CA THR A 629 -10.03 -18.78 -21.45
C THR A 629 -10.25 -20.29 -21.64
N GLY A 630 -9.81 -20.84 -22.77
CA GLY A 630 -9.98 -22.24 -23.14
C GLY A 630 -11.42 -22.65 -23.46
N ARG A 631 -12.32 -21.69 -23.74
CA ARG A 631 -13.77 -21.94 -23.90
C ARG A 631 -14.26 -21.62 -25.31
N LEU A 632 -15.34 -22.30 -25.71
CA LEU A 632 -16.14 -21.94 -26.89
C LEU A 632 -17.20 -20.90 -26.49
N GLU A 633 -17.22 -19.78 -27.19
CA GLU A 633 -18.16 -18.68 -26.98
C GLU A 633 -19.08 -18.54 -28.20
N PRO A 634 -20.40 -18.39 -28.04
CA PRO A 634 -21.31 -18.25 -29.18
C PRO A 634 -20.99 -16.97 -29.96
N LEU A 635 -21.04 -17.06 -31.29
CA LEU A 635 -21.12 -15.88 -32.15
C LEU A 635 -22.54 -15.33 -32.00
N VAL A 636 -22.69 -14.22 -31.26
CA VAL A 636 -23.96 -13.47 -31.16
C VAL A 636 -24.24 -12.74 -32.46
#